data_AF-A0A2L2YIX9-F1
#
_entry.id   AF-A0A2L2YIX9-F1
#
_cell.length_a   1.000
_cell.length_b   1.000
_cell.length_c   1.000
_cell.angle_alpha   90.00
_cell.angle_beta   90.00
_cell.angle_gamma   90.00
#
_symmetry.space_group_name_H-M   'P 1'
#
loop_
_entity.id
_entity.type
_entity.pdbx_description
1 polymer ?
#
loop_
_entity_poly.entity_id
_entity_poly.type
_entity_poly.pdbx_seq_one_letter_code
_entity_poly.pdbx_strand_id
1 'polypeptide(L)'
;VVIKILDENDNAPKFSQEIYTAVIPENVPTEFSIVTVKAADADSGQNGEVQYLIQDDADGQPISFFAVDPVSGVVSVIRTLSGKGRSEPYTVKIKAMDRGSPPLHSICHLLVVIGDISTNDGVPQFIRPTAGEVAYIQENVTVGTEVFQVVAFDPDNSNTANGKVAYKLLDDQSSEKSGYEFEIDAATGIIKTRSPLDRERKENYTMIVVAHDFGFPPQEAHRVLRLFVHDVDDSEPQFQRPLKSQPIEIVLKEEQPIGTIAGVVKAVDNDTGVNAIIDYYILNGNDDNVFSIRRNSDNEGELVIQKRIDRENMTKVTLTIKVSKPSEPVTSFDQPYNYQDLSQTQ
;
A
#
# COMPACT_ATOMS: atom_id res chain seq x y z
N VAL A 1 44.72 13.57 78.87
CA VAL A 1 44.82 12.28 78.16
C VAL A 1 43.94 12.37 76.92
N VAL A 2 44.47 12.04 75.74
CA VAL A 2 43.69 11.95 74.50
C VAL A 2 43.57 10.47 74.17
N ILE A 3 42.34 9.95 74.13
CA ILE A 3 42.06 8.58 73.71
C ILE A 3 41.57 8.66 72.27
N LYS A 4 42.25 7.96 71.36
CA LYS A 4 41.81 7.77 69.98
C LYS A 4 41.15 6.40 69.88
N ILE A 5 39.93 6.36 69.36
CA ILE A 5 39.24 5.12 69.02
C ILE A 5 39.61 4.78 67.58
N LEU A 6 40.04 3.55 67.35
CA LEU A 6 40.33 3.01 66.02
C LEU A 6 39.09 2.28 65.50
N ASP A 7 38.98 2.23 64.19
CA ASP A 7 37.95 1.53 63.44
C ASP A 7 38.27 0.02 63.36
N GLU A 8 37.25 -0.82 63.41
CA GLU A 8 37.33 -2.29 63.22
C GLU A 8 36.37 -2.65 62.07
N ASN A 9 36.70 -3.65 61.25
CA ASN A 9 35.88 -4.04 60.09
C ASN A 9 34.69 -4.90 60.53
N ASP A 10 33.67 -4.28 61.10
CA ASP A 10 32.48 -4.96 61.66
C ASP A 10 31.18 -4.68 60.89
N ASN A 11 31.23 -3.83 59.87
CA ASN A 11 30.12 -3.60 58.94
C ASN A 11 30.47 -4.18 57.57
N ALA A 12 29.50 -4.86 56.95
CA ALA A 12 29.65 -5.33 55.58
C ALA A 12 29.04 -4.31 54.61
N PRO A 13 29.54 -4.21 53.37
CA PRO A 13 28.95 -3.31 52.38
C PRO A 13 27.48 -3.66 52.17
N LYS A 14 26.60 -2.66 52.13
CA LYS A 14 25.15 -2.85 51.95
C LYS A 14 24.66 -2.21 50.67
N PHE A 15 24.13 -3.02 49.75
CA PHE A 15 23.47 -2.51 48.54
C PHE A 15 22.23 -1.67 48.85
N SER A 16 21.98 -0.67 48.01
CA SER A 16 20.78 0.17 48.10
C SER A 16 19.49 -0.59 47.75
N GLN A 17 19.61 -1.68 46.98
CA GLN A 17 18.51 -2.58 46.60
C GLN A 17 19.01 -4.02 46.61
N GLU A 18 18.15 -4.95 47.05
CA GLU A 18 18.43 -6.40 46.94
C GLU A 18 18.29 -6.88 45.49
N ILE A 19 17.35 -6.29 44.74
CA ILE A 19 17.08 -6.58 43.32
C ILE A 19 17.06 -5.26 42.53
N TYR A 20 17.90 -5.20 41.49
CA TYR A 20 17.86 -4.19 40.44
C TYR A 20 17.17 -4.79 39.21
N THR A 21 16.44 -3.97 38.45
CA THR A 21 15.81 -4.41 37.20
C THR A 21 16.11 -3.40 36.11
N ALA A 22 16.52 -3.91 34.96
CA ALA A 22 16.76 -3.10 33.76
C ALA A 22 16.10 -3.77 32.56
N VAL A 23 15.44 -2.97 31.73
CA VAL A 23 14.95 -3.39 30.42
C VAL A 23 15.87 -2.74 29.40
N ILE A 24 16.56 -3.56 28.60
CA ILE A 24 17.46 -3.07 27.55
C ILE A 24 17.00 -3.59 26.18
N PRO A 25 17.19 -2.81 25.11
CA PRO A 25 16.89 -3.29 23.76
C PRO A 25 17.79 -4.46 23.36
N GLU A 26 17.36 -5.31 22.43
CA GLU A 26 18.27 -6.30 21.84
C GLU A 26 19.31 -5.64 20.93
N ASN A 27 20.42 -6.34 20.67
CA ASN A 27 21.49 -5.88 19.79
C ASN A 27 22.16 -4.56 20.21
N VAL A 28 22.10 -4.17 21.49
CA VAL A 28 22.88 -3.05 22.00
C VAL A 28 24.38 -3.26 21.74
N PRO A 29 25.13 -2.19 21.43
CA PRO A 29 26.58 -2.29 21.23
C PRO A 29 27.27 -2.77 22.50
N THR A 30 28.46 -3.35 22.36
CA THR A 30 29.33 -3.62 23.51
C THR A 30 29.68 -2.30 24.20
N GLU A 31 29.93 -2.37 25.51
CA GLU A 31 30.11 -1.26 26.45
C GLU A 31 28.84 -0.41 26.71
N PHE A 32 27.67 -0.84 26.23
CA PHE A 32 26.41 -0.20 26.60
C PHE A 32 26.16 -0.31 28.11
N SER A 33 25.99 0.83 28.77
CA SER A 33 25.73 0.91 30.22
C SER A 33 24.25 0.60 30.52
N ILE A 34 24.02 -0.37 31.39
CA ILE A 34 22.68 -0.88 31.75
C ILE A 34 22.13 -0.13 32.95
N VAL A 35 22.88 -0.18 34.05
CA VAL A 35 22.49 0.36 35.36
C VAL A 35 23.73 0.58 36.22
N THR A 36 23.64 1.47 37.20
CA THR A 36 24.67 1.62 38.24
C THR A 36 24.17 1.02 39.54
N VAL A 37 24.83 -0.04 40.01
CA VAL A 37 24.57 -0.57 41.35
C VAL A 37 25.35 0.22 42.40
N LYS A 38 24.78 0.34 43.59
CA LYS A 38 25.41 1.07 44.69
C LYS A 38 25.32 0.32 45.99
N ALA A 39 26.46 0.13 46.63
CA ALA A 39 26.60 -0.32 48.01
C ALA A 39 27.35 0.73 48.84
N ALA A 40 27.06 0.76 50.13
CA ALA A 40 27.73 1.64 51.09
C ALA A 40 28.15 0.81 52.31
N ASP A 41 29.33 1.12 52.83
CA ASP A 41 29.85 0.55 54.07
C ASP A 41 29.96 1.65 55.12
N ALA A 42 29.70 1.30 56.39
CA ALA A 42 29.70 2.23 57.51
C ALA A 42 31.10 2.43 58.12
N ASP A 43 32.05 1.55 57.79
CA ASP A 43 33.40 1.57 58.34
C ASP A 43 34.28 2.66 57.68
N SER A 44 35.43 2.96 58.29
CA SER A 44 36.30 4.07 57.86
C SER A 44 37.52 3.59 57.09
N GLY A 45 37.96 4.37 56.10
CA GLY A 45 39.17 4.07 55.34
C GLY A 45 39.02 2.80 54.50
N GLN A 46 39.95 1.85 54.61
CA GLN A 46 39.94 0.62 53.81
C GLN A 46 38.79 -0.32 54.18
N ASN A 47 38.37 -0.31 55.46
CA ASN A 47 37.23 -1.09 55.95
C ASN A 47 35.92 -0.62 55.28
N GLY A 48 35.82 0.66 54.92
CA GLY A 48 34.66 1.21 54.22
C GLY A 48 34.76 1.27 52.69
N GLU A 49 35.90 0.87 52.10
CA GLU A 49 36.16 1.05 50.66
C GLU A 49 35.58 -0.10 49.84
N VAL A 50 34.40 0.14 49.25
CA VAL A 50 33.64 -0.87 48.49
C VAL A 50 34.20 -1.10 47.09
N GLN A 51 34.35 -2.37 46.71
CA GLN A 51 34.61 -2.80 45.34
C GLN A 51 33.53 -3.76 44.82
N TYR A 52 33.20 -3.62 43.53
CA TYR A 52 32.17 -4.45 42.87
C TYR A 52 32.78 -5.53 42.00
N LEU A 53 32.15 -6.71 41.97
CA LEU A 53 32.47 -7.79 41.05
C LEU A 53 31.21 -8.59 40.70
N ILE A 54 31.12 -9.08 39.46
CA ILE A 54 30.10 -10.05 39.07
C ILE A 54 30.57 -11.43 39.56
N GLN A 55 29.71 -12.12 40.30
CA GLN A 55 29.99 -13.45 40.82
C GLN A 55 29.50 -14.50 39.81
N ASP A 56 30.37 -15.46 39.49
CA ASP A 56 30.01 -16.62 38.67
C ASP A 56 28.89 -17.42 39.32
N ASP A 57 27.90 -17.78 38.50
CA ASP A 57 27.07 -18.93 38.77
C ASP A 57 27.82 -20.19 38.31
N ALA A 58 27.72 -21.29 39.07
CA ALA A 58 28.38 -22.57 38.77
C ALA A 58 28.05 -23.13 37.36
N ASP A 59 27.05 -22.56 36.69
CA ASP A 59 26.58 -22.89 35.35
C ASP A 59 27.22 -22.04 34.23
N GLY A 60 28.15 -21.12 34.55
CA GLY A 60 29.07 -20.48 33.58
C GLY A 60 28.47 -19.45 32.61
N GLN A 61 27.27 -18.94 32.85
CA GLN A 61 26.54 -18.07 31.89
C GLN A 61 26.71 -16.54 32.11
N PRO A 62 26.73 -15.96 33.34
CA PRO A 62 26.61 -14.50 33.51
C PRO A 62 27.86 -13.67 33.16
N ILE A 63 29.07 -14.15 33.50
CA ILE A 63 30.33 -13.42 33.24
C ILE A 63 30.58 -13.23 31.73
N SER A 64 30.02 -14.09 30.89
CA SER A 64 30.29 -14.02 29.46
C SER A 64 29.66 -12.79 28.78
N PHE A 65 28.57 -12.22 29.32
CA PHE A 65 27.80 -11.16 28.66
C PHE A 65 27.87 -9.79 29.33
N PHE A 66 28.19 -9.73 30.63
CA PHE A 66 28.14 -8.50 31.41
C PHE A 66 29.45 -8.22 32.14
N ALA A 67 29.80 -6.95 32.31
CA ALA A 67 30.88 -6.49 33.18
C ALA A 67 30.33 -5.49 34.20
N VAL A 68 31.02 -5.37 35.34
CA VAL A 68 30.78 -4.29 36.30
C VAL A 68 32.09 -3.55 36.53
N ASP A 69 32.04 -2.22 36.48
CA ASP A 69 33.17 -1.41 36.85
C ASP A 69 33.40 -1.49 38.38
N PRO A 70 34.62 -1.87 38.84
CA PRO A 70 34.86 -2.21 40.23
C PRO A 70 34.81 -1.03 41.19
N VAL A 71 34.77 0.21 40.69
CA VAL A 71 34.77 1.43 41.51
C VAL A 71 33.42 2.15 41.42
N SER A 72 32.92 2.37 40.22
CA SER A 72 31.68 3.11 39.97
C SER A 72 30.41 2.27 40.10
N GLY A 73 30.51 0.94 39.99
CA GLY A 73 29.35 0.04 40.01
C GLY A 73 28.50 0.09 38.73
N VAL A 74 28.99 0.71 37.65
CA VAL A 74 28.32 0.68 36.33
C VAL A 74 28.39 -0.72 35.77
N VAL A 75 27.23 -1.30 35.45
CA VAL A 75 27.11 -2.59 34.77
C VAL A 75 26.94 -2.35 33.28
N SER A 76 27.75 -3.01 32.44
CA SER A 76 27.72 -2.87 30.99
C SER A 76 27.61 -4.21 30.26
N VAL A 77 27.21 -4.16 28.99
CA VAL A 77 27.16 -5.32 28.08
C VAL A 77 28.52 -5.49 27.40
N ILE A 78 29.13 -6.68 27.48
CA ILE A 78 30.44 -6.96 26.83
C ILE A 78 30.34 -7.93 25.65
N ARG A 79 29.15 -8.49 25.39
CA ARG A 79 28.85 -9.30 24.20
C ARG A 79 27.44 -9.03 23.72
N THR A 80 27.21 -9.20 22.42
CA THR A 80 25.88 -9.03 21.81
C THR A 80 24.85 -9.93 22.47
N LEU A 81 23.72 -9.35 22.84
CA LEU A 81 22.56 -10.04 23.42
C LEU A 81 21.45 -10.14 22.37
N SER A 82 20.85 -11.32 22.21
CA SER A 82 19.65 -11.54 21.38
C SER A 82 18.47 -11.92 22.27
N GLY A 83 17.30 -11.32 22.02
CA GLY A 83 16.05 -11.67 22.70
C GLY A 83 15.38 -12.92 22.14
N LYS A 84 15.82 -13.42 20.97
CA LYS A 84 15.12 -14.50 20.25
C LYS A 84 15.10 -15.80 21.06
N GLY A 85 13.88 -16.24 21.39
CA GLY A 85 13.62 -17.54 22.05
C GLY A 85 13.83 -17.54 23.57
N ARG A 86 14.02 -16.38 24.21
CA ARG A 86 14.20 -16.28 25.67
C ARG A 86 12.95 -15.71 26.35
N SER A 87 12.33 -16.48 27.24
CA SER A 87 11.19 -16.03 28.06
C SER A 87 11.58 -15.49 29.44
N GLU A 88 12.79 -15.80 29.91
CA GLU A 88 13.28 -15.45 31.26
C GLU A 88 14.32 -14.32 31.22
N PRO A 89 14.37 -13.41 32.19
CA PRO A 89 15.43 -12.39 32.26
C PRO A 89 16.82 -13.02 32.44
N TYR A 90 17.88 -12.28 32.11
CA TYR A 90 19.21 -12.60 32.64
C TYR A 90 19.25 -12.21 34.11
N THR A 91 19.75 -13.11 34.96
CA THR A 91 20.00 -12.82 36.37
C THR A 91 21.49 -12.71 36.59
N VAL A 92 21.96 -11.52 36.99
CA VAL A 92 23.37 -11.23 37.26
C VAL A 92 23.56 -11.06 38.76
N LYS A 93 24.43 -11.87 39.38
CA LYS A 93 24.79 -11.73 40.79
C LYS A 93 25.97 -10.77 40.93
N ILE A 94 25.77 -9.68 41.67
CA ILE A 94 26.81 -8.67 41.87
C ILE A 94 27.17 -8.65 43.34
N LYS A 95 28.46 -8.81 43.62
CA LYS A 95 29.04 -8.81 44.96
C LYS A 95 29.72 -7.46 45.22
N ALA A 96 29.43 -6.87 46.37
CA ALA A 96 30.14 -5.72 46.92
C ALA A 96 30.99 -6.20 48.10
N MET A 97 32.28 -5.85 48.13
CA MET A 97 33.25 -6.32 49.11
C MET A 97 34.11 -5.15 49.59
N ASP A 98 34.37 -5.08 50.89
CA ASP A 98 35.28 -4.10 51.48
C ASP A 98 36.76 -4.52 51.28
N ARG A 99 37.70 -3.71 51.78
CA ARG A 99 39.13 -4.02 51.84
C ARG A 99 39.64 -4.29 53.25
N GLY A 100 38.74 -4.60 54.18
CA GLY A 100 39.10 -4.96 55.56
C GLY A 100 39.72 -6.36 55.66
N SER A 101 40.17 -6.70 56.87
CA SER A 101 40.75 -8.02 57.17
C SER A 101 40.16 -8.58 58.48
N PRO A 102 39.26 -9.58 58.42
CA PRO A 102 38.79 -10.27 57.22
C PRO A 102 37.87 -9.38 56.36
N PRO A 103 37.83 -9.60 55.04
CA PRO A 103 36.96 -8.81 54.19
C PRO A 103 35.50 -9.27 54.29
N LEU A 104 34.58 -8.32 54.45
CA LEU A 104 33.14 -8.57 54.47
C LEU A 104 32.51 -8.22 53.12
N HIS A 105 31.34 -8.81 52.84
CA HIS A 105 30.67 -8.64 51.57
C HIS A 105 29.17 -8.84 51.64
N SER A 106 28.47 -8.32 50.63
CA SER A 106 27.07 -8.62 50.33
C SER A 106 26.85 -8.87 48.85
N ILE A 107 25.66 -9.36 48.50
CA ILE A 107 25.26 -9.70 47.14
C ILE A 107 23.91 -9.03 46.83
N CYS A 108 23.76 -8.51 45.61
CA CYS A 108 22.46 -8.17 45.02
C CYS A 108 22.25 -8.92 43.70
N HIS A 109 21.01 -8.92 43.22
CA HIS A 109 20.63 -9.48 41.93
C HIS A 109 20.25 -8.38 40.95
N LEU A 110 20.73 -8.44 39.71
CA LEU A 110 20.27 -7.62 38.60
C LEU A 110 19.49 -8.49 37.62
N LEU A 111 18.22 -8.17 37.40
CA LEU A 111 17.38 -8.76 36.37
C LEU A 111 17.45 -7.89 35.11
N VAL A 112 18.07 -8.43 34.05
CA VAL A 112 18.12 -7.77 32.74
C VAL A 112 17.08 -8.43 31.83
N VAL A 113 16.03 -7.68 31.52
CA VAL A 113 15.01 -8.05 30.55
C VAL A 113 15.44 -7.52 29.19
N ILE A 114 15.52 -8.39 28.19
CA ILE A 114 15.71 -7.95 26.80
C ILE A 114 14.34 -7.59 26.26
N GLY A 115 14.11 -6.29 26.05
CA GLY A 115 12.86 -5.76 25.51
C GLY A 115 12.87 -5.75 23.99
N ASP A 116 11.79 -6.27 23.40
CA ASP A 116 11.46 -6.15 21.97
C ASP A 116 10.98 -4.72 21.66
N ILE A 117 11.94 -3.78 21.58
CA ILE A 117 11.66 -2.35 21.36
C ILE A 117 12.52 -1.78 20.22
N SER A 118 13.48 -2.53 19.65
CA SER A 118 14.50 -1.96 18.75
C SER A 118 14.83 -2.72 17.48
N THR A 119 14.28 -3.90 17.21
CA THR A 119 14.44 -4.54 15.90
C THR A 119 13.18 -4.38 15.09
N ASN A 120 13.36 -3.85 13.88
CA ASN A 120 12.32 -3.77 12.87
C ASN A 120 12.34 -5.09 12.09
N ASP A 121 11.94 -6.17 12.75
CA ASP A 121 11.92 -7.51 12.15
C ASP A 121 10.54 -7.95 11.65
N GLY A 122 9.51 -7.15 11.95
CA GLY A 122 8.26 -7.10 11.21
C GLY A 122 8.45 -6.65 9.76
N VAL A 123 7.56 -7.14 8.89
CA VAL A 123 7.44 -6.63 7.52
C VAL A 123 5.97 -6.27 7.34
N PRO A 124 5.64 -5.09 6.76
CA PRO A 124 4.27 -4.71 6.53
C PRO A 124 3.50 -5.77 5.71
N GLN A 125 2.25 -6.03 6.06
CA GLN A 125 1.41 -7.02 5.39
C GLN A 125 0.11 -6.37 4.92
N PHE A 126 -0.15 -6.45 3.61
CA PHE A 126 -1.41 -5.99 3.04
C PHE A 126 -2.57 -6.88 3.48
N ILE A 127 -3.58 -6.24 4.08
CA ILE A 127 -4.93 -6.75 4.25
C ILE A 127 -5.72 -6.49 2.97
N ARG A 128 -5.53 -5.30 2.37
CA ARG A 128 -6.19 -4.86 1.13
C ARG A 128 -5.22 -4.00 0.29
N PRO A 129 -5.09 -4.22 -1.04
CA PRO A 129 -5.82 -5.21 -1.83
C PRO A 129 -5.34 -6.65 -1.59
N THR A 130 -6.28 -7.59 -1.69
CA THR A 130 -5.99 -9.02 -1.77
C THR A 130 -5.32 -9.37 -3.11
N ALA A 131 -4.72 -10.56 -3.21
CA ALA A 131 -4.05 -10.97 -4.44
C ALA A 131 -5.04 -11.09 -5.61
N GLY A 132 -4.89 -10.22 -6.61
CA GLY A 132 -5.76 -10.18 -7.78
C GLY A 132 -7.01 -9.31 -7.63
N GLU A 133 -7.14 -8.57 -6.53
CA GLU A 133 -8.24 -7.61 -6.36
C GLU A 133 -8.17 -6.51 -7.43
N VAL A 134 -9.35 -6.11 -7.89
CA VAL A 134 -9.53 -5.10 -8.92
C VAL A 134 -10.39 -3.97 -8.36
N ALA A 135 -10.06 -2.74 -8.74
CA ALA A 135 -10.82 -1.54 -8.44
C ALA A 135 -11.49 -1.01 -9.71
N TYR A 136 -12.51 -0.18 -9.52
CA TYR A 136 -13.30 0.41 -10.60
C TYR A 136 -13.57 1.88 -10.32
N ILE A 137 -13.58 2.71 -11.36
CA ILE A 137 -13.91 4.14 -11.26
C ILE A 137 -14.52 4.64 -12.56
N GLN A 138 -15.47 5.57 -12.52
CA GLN A 138 -15.98 6.22 -13.74
C GLN A 138 -14.97 7.23 -14.29
N GLU A 139 -14.96 7.48 -15.59
CA GLU A 139 -14.04 8.45 -16.20
C GLU A 139 -14.38 9.91 -15.91
N ASN A 140 -15.67 10.23 -15.79
CA ASN A 140 -16.17 11.59 -15.61
C ASN A 140 -16.04 12.13 -14.16
N VAL A 141 -15.36 11.40 -13.28
CA VAL A 141 -15.14 11.82 -11.89
C VAL A 141 -14.24 13.04 -11.82
N THR A 142 -14.46 13.90 -10.83
CA THR A 142 -13.60 15.06 -10.59
C THR A 142 -12.24 14.65 -10.03
N VAL A 143 -11.22 15.47 -10.25
CA VAL A 143 -9.92 15.34 -9.57
C VAL A 143 -10.12 15.39 -8.04
N GLY A 144 -9.43 14.52 -7.31
CA GLY A 144 -9.53 14.34 -5.87
C GLY A 144 -10.56 13.29 -5.42
N THR A 145 -11.22 12.61 -6.37
CA THR A 145 -12.18 11.55 -6.06
C THR A 145 -11.46 10.34 -5.48
N GLU A 146 -11.99 9.78 -4.40
CA GLU A 146 -11.46 8.58 -3.75
C GLU A 146 -11.78 7.33 -4.58
N VAL A 147 -10.75 6.56 -4.90
CA VAL A 147 -10.83 5.41 -5.81
C VAL A 147 -10.84 4.11 -5.02
N PHE A 148 -9.91 3.99 -4.09
CA PHE A 148 -9.63 2.76 -3.38
C PHE A 148 -8.88 3.08 -2.10
N GLN A 149 -9.12 2.31 -1.03
CA GLN A 149 -8.33 2.41 0.19
C GLN A 149 -7.51 1.14 0.39
N VAL A 150 -6.21 1.35 0.48
CA VAL A 150 -5.22 0.32 0.79
C VAL A 150 -5.11 0.20 2.31
N VAL A 151 -5.00 -1.03 2.79
CA VAL A 151 -4.85 -1.33 4.21
C VAL A 151 -3.76 -2.36 4.39
N ALA A 152 -2.76 -2.02 5.20
CA ALA A 152 -1.72 -2.91 5.66
C ALA A 152 -1.51 -2.74 7.17
N PHE A 153 -0.93 -3.75 7.80
CA PHE A 153 -0.47 -3.68 9.19
C PHE A 153 0.97 -4.16 9.27
N ASP A 154 1.72 -3.65 10.23
CA ASP A 154 3.02 -4.19 10.60
C ASP A 154 2.88 -4.99 11.90
N PRO A 155 3.47 -6.20 12.02
CA PRO A 155 3.40 -6.98 13.26
C PRO A 155 4.17 -6.37 14.43
N ASP A 156 5.04 -5.38 14.20
CA ASP A 156 5.77 -4.68 15.26
C ASP A 156 4.84 -3.75 16.07
N ASN A 157 5.33 -3.25 17.20
CA ASN A 157 4.54 -2.41 18.10
C ASN A 157 4.07 -1.11 17.41
N SER A 158 2.77 -1.00 17.14
CA SER A 158 2.14 0.16 16.49
C SER A 158 2.39 1.54 17.15
N ASN A 159 2.84 1.58 18.41
CA ASN A 159 3.20 2.83 19.08
C ASN A 159 4.63 3.32 18.74
N THR A 160 5.46 2.49 18.11
CA THR A 160 6.84 2.82 17.71
C THR A 160 6.91 3.16 16.21
N ALA A 161 8.10 3.49 15.71
CA ALA A 161 8.31 3.72 14.28
C ALA A 161 8.25 2.41 13.47
N ASN A 162 8.60 1.28 14.09
CA ASN A 162 8.63 -0.04 13.45
C ASN A 162 7.22 -0.54 13.11
N GLY A 163 6.26 -0.39 14.03
CA GLY A 163 4.88 -0.82 13.79
C GLY A 163 4.01 0.17 13.01
N LYS A 164 4.55 1.34 12.65
CA LYS A 164 3.80 2.38 11.93
C LYS A 164 3.94 2.20 10.43
N VAL A 165 2.82 2.02 9.74
CA VAL A 165 2.80 1.83 8.29
C VAL A 165 2.49 3.14 7.56
N ALA A 166 3.21 3.38 6.48
CA ALA A 166 2.87 4.39 5.48
C ALA A 166 2.86 3.83 4.06
N TYR A 167 2.15 4.54 3.18
CA TYR A 167 1.87 4.08 1.82
C TYR A 167 2.49 4.98 0.75
N LYS A 168 2.89 4.37 -0.37
CA LYS A 168 3.32 5.08 -1.58
C LYS A 168 2.96 4.26 -2.82
N LEU A 169 2.78 4.93 -3.95
CA LEU A 169 2.75 4.27 -5.26
C LEU A 169 4.18 4.18 -5.78
N LEU A 170 4.59 3.02 -6.26
CA LEU A 170 5.91 2.84 -6.85
C LEU A 170 5.96 3.54 -8.21
N ASP A 171 6.87 4.50 -8.36
CA ASP A 171 7.15 5.18 -9.64
C ASP A 171 8.07 4.30 -10.48
N ASP A 172 7.55 3.69 -11.54
CA ASP A 172 8.38 3.02 -12.52
C ASP A 172 8.91 4.08 -13.50
N GLN A 173 10.23 4.20 -13.62
CA GLN A 173 10.87 5.17 -14.52
C GLN A 173 10.68 4.82 -16.02
N SER A 174 9.62 4.08 -16.36
CA SER A 174 9.25 3.69 -17.71
C SER A 174 8.37 4.77 -18.36
N SER A 175 8.47 4.90 -19.68
CA SER A 175 7.73 5.88 -20.48
C SER A 175 6.22 5.61 -20.56
N GLU A 176 5.73 4.53 -19.94
CA GLU A 176 4.31 4.10 -19.95
C GLU A 176 3.62 4.31 -18.59
N LYS A 177 4.13 5.25 -17.77
CA LYS A 177 3.59 5.75 -16.49
C LYS A 177 2.21 5.20 -16.14
N SER A 178 2.15 4.02 -15.53
CA SER A 178 0.87 3.46 -15.08
C SER A 178 0.60 3.95 -13.68
N GLY A 179 -0.37 4.86 -13.54
CA GLY A 179 -0.81 5.36 -12.25
C GLY A 179 -0.53 6.85 -11.98
N TYR A 180 0.03 7.61 -12.93
CA TYR A 180 0.34 9.04 -12.74
C TYR A 180 -0.92 9.91 -12.52
N GLU A 181 -2.03 9.45 -13.07
CA GLU A 181 -3.37 9.99 -12.91
C GLU A 181 -3.91 9.80 -11.48
N PHE A 182 -3.18 9.10 -10.62
CA PHE A 182 -3.54 8.82 -9.24
C PHE A 182 -2.46 9.26 -8.26
N GLU A 183 -2.86 9.47 -7.03
CA GLU A 183 -1.98 9.70 -5.88
C GLU A 183 -2.50 8.91 -4.69
N ILE A 184 -1.63 8.61 -3.74
CA ILE A 184 -1.99 7.93 -2.50
C ILE A 184 -1.64 8.80 -1.30
N ASP A 185 -2.57 8.93 -0.36
CA ASP A 185 -2.29 9.54 0.93
C ASP A 185 -1.45 8.58 1.78
N ALA A 186 -0.29 9.06 2.22
CA ALA A 186 0.73 8.24 2.87
C ALA A 186 0.28 7.69 4.24
N ALA A 187 -0.65 8.36 4.93
CA ALA A 187 -1.10 7.97 6.26
C ALA A 187 -2.34 7.08 6.23
N THR A 188 -3.27 7.35 5.30
CA THR A 188 -4.58 6.69 5.26
C THR A 188 -4.66 5.57 4.22
N GLY A 189 -3.73 5.53 3.27
CA GLY A 189 -3.73 4.56 2.17
C GLY A 189 -4.83 4.83 1.13
N ILE A 190 -5.51 5.98 1.19
CA ILE A 190 -6.55 6.35 0.23
C ILE A 190 -5.89 6.78 -1.08
N ILE A 191 -6.21 6.07 -2.16
CA ILE A 191 -5.85 6.41 -3.53
C ILE A 191 -6.91 7.35 -4.08
N LYS A 192 -6.50 8.49 -4.64
CA LYS A 192 -7.37 9.51 -5.23
C LYS A 192 -6.96 9.82 -6.67
N THR A 193 -7.89 10.33 -7.47
CA THR A 193 -7.58 10.87 -8.79
C THR A 193 -6.77 12.16 -8.65
N ARG A 194 -5.66 12.25 -9.37
CA ARG A 194 -4.77 13.41 -9.46
C ARG A 194 -4.98 14.21 -10.75
N SER A 195 -5.49 13.55 -11.80
CA SER A 195 -5.81 14.15 -13.10
C SER A 195 -7.16 13.61 -13.60
N PRO A 196 -7.82 14.31 -14.54
CA PRO A 196 -9.01 13.78 -15.20
C PRO A 196 -8.72 12.44 -15.87
N LEU A 197 -9.71 11.54 -15.86
CA LEU A 197 -9.66 10.26 -16.54
C LEU A 197 -10.39 10.36 -17.87
N ASP A 198 -9.98 9.51 -18.79
CA ASP A 198 -10.52 9.40 -20.16
C ASP A 198 -10.29 7.93 -20.54
N ARG A 199 -11.38 7.17 -20.61
CA ARG A 199 -11.36 5.73 -20.84
C ARG A 199 -10.99 5.44 -22.28
N GLU A 200 -11.43 6.25 -23.25
CA GLU A 200 -11.09 6.15 -24.66
C GLU A 200 -9.58 6.31 -24.88
N ARG A 201 -8.91 7.09 -24.02
CA ARG A 201 -7.46 7.20 -23.99
C ARG A 201 -6.78 6.07 -23.23
N LYS A 202 -7.29 5.69 -22.05
CA LYS A 202 -6.72 4.61 -21.22
C LYS A 202 -7.76 3.99 -20.29
N GLU A 203 -8.21 2.80 -20.66
CA GLU A 203 -9.28 2.06 -19.96
C GLU A 203 -8.83 1.32 -18.68
N ASN A 204 -7.52 1.07 -18.49
CA ASN A 204 -7.03 0.35 -17.32
C ASN A 204 -5.64 0.80 -16.85
N TYR A 205 -5.41 0.62 -15.55
CA TYR A 205 -4.17 0.96 -14.86
C TYR A 205 -3.71 -0.22 -14.01
N THR A 206 -2.40 -0.48 -14.02
CA THR A 206 -1.74 -1.41 -13.10
C THR A 206 -0.79 -0.61 -12.23
N MET A 207 -1.10 -0.53 -10.93
CA MET A 207 -0.31 0.19 -9.94
C MET A 207 0.37 -0.79 -9.00
N ILE A 208 1.61 -0.50 -8.58
CA ILE A 208 2.27 -1.21 -7.49
C ILE A 208 2.18 -0.33 -6.25
N VAL A 209 1.37 -0.75 -5.28
CA VAL A 209 1.25 -0.12 -3.99
C VAL A 209 2.33 -0.67 -3.06
N VAL A 210 3.00 0.22 -2.34
CA VAL A 210 4.03 -0.12 -1.36
C VAL A 210 3.58 0.31 0.02
N ALA A 211 3.59 -0.62 0.96
CA ALA A 211 3.46 -0.36 2.39
C ALA A 211 4.86 -0.49 3.01
N HIS A 212 5.27 0.50 3.79
CA HIS A 212 6.59 0.52 4.45
C HIS A 212 6.45 0.98 5.90
N ASP A 213 7.33 0.48 6.75
CA ASP A 213 7.49 0.97 8.11
C ASP A 213 8.43 2.18 8.17
N PHE A 214 8.63 2.71 9.39
CA PHE A 214 9.62 3.75 9.69
C PHE A 214 10.79 3.21 10.54
N GLY A 215 10.97 1.89 10.58
CA GLY A 215 12.02 1.24 11.36
C GLY A 215 13.39 1.30 10.68
N PHE A 216 14.41 0.74 11.36
CA PHE A 216 15.75 0.61 10.81
C PHE A 216 16.30 -0.82 10.99
N PRO A 217 16.70 -1.51 9.91
CA PRO A 217 16.53 -1.11 8.52
C PRO A 217 15.03 -1.02 8.14
N PRO A 218 14.63 -0.12 7.23
CA PRO A 218 13.22 -0.01 6.84
C PRO A 218 12.79 -1.25 6.08
N GLN A 219 11.59 -1.75 6.34
CA GLN A 219 11.00 -2.87 5.63
C GLN A 219 9.82 -2.41 4.78
N GLU A 220 9.61 -3.09 3.65
CA GLU A 220 8.52 -2.78 2.75
C GLU A 220 7.90 -4.04 2.15
N ALA A 221 6.61 -3.95 1.85
CA ALA A 221 5.87 -4.94 1.09
C ALA A 221 5.19 -4.29 -0.10
N HIS A 222 5.06 -5.05 -1.19
CA HIS A 222 4.54 -4.58 -2.47
C HIS A 222 3.28 -5.36 -2.84
N ARG A 223 2.30 -4.69 -3.44
CA ARG A 223 1.07 -5.31 -3.94
C ARG A 223 0.62 -4.65 -5.24
N VAL A 224 0.25 -5.47 -6.22
CA VAL A 224 -0.33 -5.01 -7.47
C VAL A 224 -1.83 -4.71 -7.27
N LEU A 225 -2.27 -3.52 -7.67
CA LEU A 225 -3.67 -3.13 -7.80
C LEU A 225 -3.98 -2.85 -9.27
N ARG A 226 -4.99 -3.53 -9.81
CA ARG A 226 -5.52 -3.22 -11.14
C ARG A 226 -6.77 -2.37 -10.99
N LEU A 227 -6.87 -1.33 -11.81
CA LEU A 227 -7.99 -0.41 -11.83
C LEU A 227 -8.55 -0.35 -13.24
N PHE A 228 -9.87 -0.51 -13.37
CA PHE A 228 -10.60 -0.36 -14.63
C PHE A 228 -11.42 0.93 -14.60
N VAL A 229 -11.34 1.69 -15.68
CA VAL A 229 -12.18 2.87 -15.88
C VAL A 229 -13.47 2.43 -16.55
N HIS A 230 -14.59 2.80 -15.94
CA HIS A 230 -15.93 2.58 -16.45
C HIS A 230 -16.31 3.69 -17.41
N ASP A 231 -16.90 3.25 -18.50
CA ASP A 231 -17.43 4.05 -19.60
C ASP A 231 -18.56 4.97 -19.15
N VAL A 232 -18.52 6.18 -19.68
CA VAL A 232 -19.58 7.19 -19.64
C VAL A 232 -19.90 7.56 -21.09
N ASP A 233 -21.18 7.81 -21.38
CA ASP A 233 -21.64 8.25 -22.70
C ASP A 233 -21.20 9.70 -22.98
N ASP A 234 -19.94 9.89 -23.38
CA ASP A 234 -19.34 11.21 -23.62
C ASP A 234 -18.62 11.36 -24.97
N SER A 235 -18.56 10.29 -25.78
CA SER A 235 -18.19 10.37 -27.19
C SER A 235 -19.41 10.51 -28.09
N GLU A 236 -19.29 11.27 -29.18
CA GLU A 236 -20.32 11.33 -30.22
C GLU A 236 -19.89 10.50 -31.44
N PRO A 237 -20.84 9.86 -32.16
CA PRO A 237 -20.50 8.99 -33.28
C PRO A 237 -19.96 9.79 -34.46
N GLN A 238 -18.89 9.30 -35.06
CA GLN A 238 -18.21 9.91 -36.20
C GLN A 238 -18.03 8.93 -37.34
N PHE A 239 -18.26 9.39 -38.57
CA PHE A 239 -17.92 8.58 -39.74
C PHE A 239 -16.41 8.33 -39.81
N GLN A 240 -16.00 7.10 -40.13
CA GLN A 240 -14.58 6.73 -40.29
C GLN A 240 -14.01 7.26 -41.62
N ARG A 241 -14.05 8.58 -41.84
CA ARG A 241 -13.52 9.23 -43.04
C ARG A 241 -12.96 10.61 -42.70
N PRO A 242 -11.88 11.06 -43.38
CA PRO A 242 -11.36 12.41 -43.20
C PRO A 242 -12.44 13.46 -43.46
N LEU A 243 -12.51 14.49 -42.63
CA LEU A 243 -13.32 15.68 -42.88
C LEU A 243 -13.00 16.22 -44.29
N LYS A 244 -14.01 16.37 -45.15
CA LYS A 244 -13.95 16.77 -46.57
C LYS A 244 -13.58 15.68 -47.60
N SER A 245 -13.70 14.41 -47.23
CA SER A 245 -13.59 13.32 -48.21
C SER A 245 -14.71 13.37 -49.26
N GLN A 246 -14.45 12.83 -50.46
CA GLN A 246 -15.47 12.70 -51.49
C GLN A 246 -16.65 11.85 -51.00
N PRO A 247 -17.88 12.08 -51.51
CA PRO A 247 -19.03 11.26 -51.19
C PRO A 247 -18.76 9.77 -51.39
N ILE A 248 -19.46 8.93 -50.62
CA ILE A 248 -19.47 7.47 -50.85
C ILE A 248 -20.13 7.23 -52.20
N GLU A 249 -19.37 6.76 -53.19
CA GLU A 249 -19.92 6.36 -54.47
C GLU A 249 -20.40 4.91 -54.39
N ILE A 250 -21.70 4.72 -54.61
CA ILE A 250 -22.35 3.41 -54.70
C ILE A 250 -22.90 3.27 -56.11
N VAL A 251 -22.45 2.22 -56.82
CA VAL A 251 -22.94 1.92 -58.16
C VAL A 251 -24.01 0.84 -58.07
N LEU A 252 -25.23 1.18 -58.46
CA LEU A 252 -26.37 0.27 -58.49
C LEU A 252 -26.74 -0.05 -59.93
N LYS A 253 -27.15 -1.29 -60.16
CA LYS A 253 -27.88 -1.64 -61.38
C LYS A 253 -29.33 -1.18 -61.20
N GLU A 254 -29.99 -0.79 -62.28
CA GLU A 254 -31.44 -0.66 -62.26
C GLU A 254 -32.11 -2.02 -62.03
N GLU A 255 -33.41 -2.02 -61.72
CA GLU A 255 -34.20 -3.26 -61.58
C GLU A 255 -33.76 -4.19 -60.44
N GLN A 256 -32.97 -3.68 -59.48
CA GLN A 256 -32.68 -4.45 -58.27
C GLN A 256 -33.96 -4.69 -57.47
N PRO A 257 -34.11 -5.89 -56.86
CA PRO A 257 -35.24 -6.18 -55.99
C PRO A 257 -35.36 -5.18 -54.84
N ILE A 258 -36.61 -4.91 -54.43
CA ILE A 258 -36.88 -4.20 -53.18
C ILE A 258 -36.34 -5.06 -52.03
N GLY A 259 -35.65 -4.42 -51.07
CA GLY A 259 -34.96 -5.07 -49.97
C GLY A 259 -33.48 -5.34 -50.22
N THR A 260 -32.97 -5.11 -51.44
CA THR A 260 -31.53 -5.22 -51.72
C THR A 260 -30.74 -4.16 -50.95
N ILE A 261 -29.63 -4.57 -50.33
CA ILE A 261 -28.67 -3.66 -49.70
C ILE A 261 -27.89 -2.97 -50.82
N ALA A 262 -28.13 -1.67 -50.98
CA ALA A 262 -27.46 -0.82 -51.94
C ALA A 262 -25.99 -0.57 -51.55
N GLY A 263 -25.73 -0.41 -50.25
CA GLY A 263 -24.38 -0.26 -49.72
C GLY A 263 -24.39 -0.09 -48.20
N VAL A 264 -23.20 0.03 -47.64
CA VAL A 264 -23.00 0.13 -46.18
C VAL A 264 -22.17 1.36 -45.87
N VAL A 265 -22.57 2.08 -44.83
CA VAL A 265 -21.83 3.23 -44.29
C VAL A 265 -21.42 2.95 -42.86
N LYS A 266 -20.19 3.35 -42.49
CA LYS A 266 -19.60 3.03 -41.19
C LYS A 266 -19.27 4.29 -40.41
N ALA A 267 -19.82 4.38 -39.22
CA ALA A 267 -19.41 5.30 -38.18
C ALA A 267 -18.88 4.52 -36.98
N VAL A 268 -18.11 5.22 -36.14
CA VAL A 268 -17.59 4.73 -34.88
C VAL A 268 -17.93 5.74 -33.80
N ASP A 269 -18.35 5.19 -32.69
CA ASP A 269 -18.48 5.84 -31.41
C ASP A 269 -17.40 5.22 -30.52
N ASN A 270 -16.61 6.04 -29.84
CA ASN A 270 -15.44 5.54 -29.12
C ASN A 270 -15.82 4.93 -27.77
N ASP A 271 -17.05 5.15 -27.29
CA ASP A 271 -17.59 4.55 -26.07
C ASP A 271 -17.74 3.02 -26.21
N THR A 272 -18.25 2.36 -25.19
CA THR A 272 -18.40 0.89 -25.15
C THR A 272 -19.83 0.44 -24.87
N GLY A 273 -20.13 -0.82 -25.21
CA GLY A 273 -21.42 -1.44 -24.94
C GLY A 273 -22.59 -0.67 -25.54
N VAL A 274 -23.57 -0.31 -24.69
CA VAL A 274 -24.77 0.43 -25.12
C VAL A 274 -24.49 1.88 -25.51
N ASN A 275 -23.45 2.49 -24.95
CA ASN A 275 -23.06 3.87 -25.25
C ASN A 275 -22.44 3.96 -26.66
N ALA A 276 -21.78 2.89 -27.12
CA ALA A 276 -21.22 2.81 -28.47
C ALA A 276 -22.26 2.62 -29.60
N ILE A 277 -23.55 2.49 -29.28
CA ILE A 277 -24.58 2.21 -30.28
C ILE A 277 -24.85 3.44 -31.14
N ILE A 278 -24.97 3.23 -32.46
CA ILE A 278 -25.17 4.32 -33.43
C ILE A 278 -26.45 4.09 -34.25
N ASP A 279 -27.32 5.10 -34.27
CA ASP A 279 -28.44 5.15 -35.21
C ASP A 279 -28.08 5.96 -36.46
N TYR A 280 -28.62 5.53 -37.60
CA TYR A 280 -28.37 6.10 -38.91
C TYR A 280 -29.64 6.68 -39.50
N TYR A 281 -29.54 7.86 -40.12
CA TYR A 281 -30.68 8.56 -40.71
C TYR A 281 -30.31 9.15 -42.07
N ILE A 282 -31.26 9.11 -43.01
CA ILE A 282 -31.16 9.88 -44.25
C ILE A 282 -31.78 11.25 -43.99
N LEU A 283 -30.98 12.31 -44.02
CA LEU A 283 -31.44 13.68 -43.81
C LEU A 283 -32.02 14.32 -45.07
N ASN A 284 -31.33 14.16 -46.21
CA ASN A 284 -31.66 14.84 -47.46
C ASN A 284 -31.35 13.96 -48.67
N GLY A 285 -31.97 14.29 -49.81
CA GLY A 285 -31.71 13.68 -51.12
C GLY A 285 -32.49 12.40 -51.42
N ASN A 286 -33.46 12.05 -50.57
CA ASN A 286 -34.30 10.86 -50.68
C ASN A 286 -35.78 11.22 -50.76
N ASP A 287 -36.12 12.24 -51.55
CA ASP A 287 -37.45 12.85 -51.59
C ASP A 287 -38.55 11.84 -51.95
N ASP A 288 -38.23 10.90 -52.84
CA ASP A 288 -39.14 9.83 -53.26
C ASP A 288 -39.15 8.62 -52.32
N ASN A 289 -38.39 8.64 -51.22
CA ASN A 289 -38.23 7.51 -50.29
C ASN A 289 -37.83 6.20 -51.00
N VAL A 290 -36.92 6.32 -51.98
CA VAL A 290 -36.40 5.17 -52.73
C VAL A 290 -35.48 4.32 -51.86
N PHE A 291 -34.80 4.96 -50.90
CA PHE A 291 -33.90 4.31 -49.97
C PHE A 291 -34.43 4.39 -48.54
N SER A 292 -34.05 3.43 -47.72
CA SER A 292 -34.11 3.50 -46.26
C SER A 292 -32.73 3.17 -45.71
N ILE A 293 -32.43 3.61 -44.49
CA ILE A 293 -31.21 3.20 -43.80
C ILE A 293 -31.56 2.56 -42.46
N ARG A 294 -30.84 1.51 -42.08
CA ARG A 294 -31.01 0.83 -40.80
C ARG A 294 -29.65 0.38 -40.26
N ARG A 295 -29.53 0.31 -38.93
CA ARG A 295 -28.39 -0.32 -38.28
C ARG A 295 -28.45 -1.84 -38.43
N ASN A 296 -27.33 -2.48 -38.77
CA ASN A 296 -27.19 -3.94 -38.80
C ASN A 296 -26.57 -4.49 -37.49
N SER A 297 -26.28 -5.80 -37.44
CA SER A 297 -25.67 -6.45 -36.27
C SER A 297 -24.26 -5.97 -35.94
N ASP A 298 -23.56 -5.38 -36.91
CA ASP A 298 -22.18 -4.91 -36.78
C ASP A 298 -22.10 -3.41 -36.46
N ASN A 299 -23.24 -2.79 -36.08
CA ASN A 299 -23.38 -1.35 -35.81
C ASN A 299 -23.10 -0.46 -37.05
N GLU A 300 -23.22 -1.02 -38.26
CA GLU A 300 -23.05 -0.33 -39.53
C GLU A 300 -24.41 0.05 -40.15
N GLY A 301 -24.44 1.13 -40.94
CA GLY A 301 -25.65 1.61 -41.61
C GLY A 301 -25.86 0.94 -42.96
N GLU A 302 -26.83 0.04 -43.06
CA GLU A 302 -27.27 -0.57 -44.32
C GLU A 302 -28.24 0.34 -45.06
N LEU A 303 -27.84 0.80 -46.24
CA LEU A 303 -28.73 1.48 -47.18
C LEU A 303 -29.50 0.43 -47.98
N VAL A 304 -30.83 0.43 -47.88
CA VAL A 304 -31.71 -0.59 -48.46
C VAL A 304 -32.64 0.06 -49.49
N ILE A 305 -32.81 -0.61 -50.63
CA ILE A 305 -33.73 -0.19 -51.70
C ILE A 305 -35.18 -0.48 -51.26
N GLN A 306 -36.02 0.56 -51.21
CA GLN A 306 -37.44 0.51 -50.84
C GLN A 306 -38.38 0.62 -52.05
N LYS A 307 -37.89 1.18 -53.16
CA LYS A 307 -38.65 1.31 -54.41
C LYS A 307 -37.80 0.93 -55.59
N ARG A 308 -38.46 0.51 -56.67
CA ARG A 308 -37.82 0.18 -57.94
C ARG A 308 -37.02 1.38 -58.45
N ILE A 309 -35.77 1.14 -58.83
CA ILE A 309 -34.88 2.15 -59.42
C ILE A 309 -34.92 1.96 -60.93
N ASP A 310 -35.24 3.04 -61.63
CA ASP A 310 -35.35 3.12 -63.09
C ASP A 310 -34.40 4.20 -63.59
N ARG A 311 -33.40 3.82 -64.39
CA ARG A 311 -32.27 4.71 -64.71
C ARG A 311 -32.70 5.90 -65.58
N GLU A 312 -33.71 5.71 -66.42
CA GLU A 312 -34.28 6.74 -67.29
C GLU A 312 -34.88 7.90 -66.49
N ASN A 313 -35.33 7.63 -65.26
CA ASN A 313 -35.88 8.63 -64.35
C ASN A 313 -34.83 9.21 -63.39
N MET A 314 -33.86 8.40 -62.96
CA MET A 314 -32.85 8.82 -62.00
C MET A 314 -31.48 8.21 -62.31
N THR A 315 -30.55 9.04 -62.78
CA THR A 315 -29.17 8.62 -63.11
C THR A 315 -28.18 8.84 -61.97
N LYS A 316 -28.49 9.74 -61.03
CA LYS A 316 -27.66 10.04 -59.87
C LYS A 316 -28.53 10.55 -58.72
N VAL A 317 -28.23 10.07 -57.52
CA VAL A 317 -28.81 10.56 -56.26
C VAL A 317 -27.66 10.90 -55.31
N THR A 318 -27.82 11.92 -54.46
CA THR A 318 -26.86 12.26 -53.43
C THR A 318 -27.57 12.31 -52.10
N LEU A 319 -27.28 11.33 -51.25
CA LEU A 319 -27.88 11.22 -49.92
C LEU A 319 -26.98 11.89 -48.90
N THR A 320 -27.58 12.70 -48.03
CA THR A 320 -26.92 13.18 -46.80
C THR A 320 -27.32 12.26 -45.66
N ILE A 321 -26.35 11.57 -45.08
CA ILE A 321 -26.57 10.64 -43.95
C ILE A 321 -26.08 11.31 -42.67
N LYS A 322 -26.89 11.18 -41.61
CA LYS A 322 -26.53 11.57 -40.23
C LYS A 322 -26.40 10.31 -39.38
N VAL A 323 -25.47 10.37 -38.45
CA VAL A 323 -25.38 9.45 -37.31
C VAL A 323 -25.70 10.18 -36.02
N SER A 324 -26.28 9.48 -35.06
CA SER A 324 -26.44 9.97 -33.69
C SER A 324 -26.55 8.80 -32.71
N LYS A 325 -26.43 9.11 -31.43
CA LYS A 325 -26.86 8.21 -30.36
C LYS A 325 -28.36 7.88 -30.52
N PRO A 326 -28.82 6.72 -30.02
CA PRO A 326 -30.22 6.34 -30.02
C PRO A 326 -31.09 7.36 -29.28
N SER A 327 -32.25 7.66 -29.86
CA SER A 327 -33.22 8.61 -29.27
C SER A 327 -33.96 8.08 -28.03
N GLU A 328 -33.94 6.77 -27.80
CA GLU A 328 -34.44 6.11 -26.59
C GLU A 328 -33.28 5.36 -25.91
N PRO A 329 -33.21 5.33 -24.57
CA PRO A 329 -32.17 4.59 -23.88
C PRO A 329 -32.27 3.11 -24.27
N VAL A 330 -31.21 2.58 -24.86
CA VAL A 330 -31.11 1.15 -25.14
C VAL A 330 -31.01 0.45 -23.78
N THR A 331 -32.13 -0.04 -23.26
CA THR A 331 -32.12 -0.82 -22.02
C THR A 331 -31.31 -2.08 -22.28
N SER A 332 -30.13 -2.17 -21.65
CA SER A 332 -29.30 -3.37 -21.66
C SER A 332 -30.12 -4.57 -21.17
N PHE A 333 -30.18 -5.63 -21.98
CA PHE A 333 -30.23 -6.96 -21.41
C PHE A 333 -28.83 -7.24 -20.86
N ASP A 334 -28.58 -6.90 -19.59
CA ASP A 334 -27.57 -7.57 -18.78
C ASP A 334 -27.76 -7.24 -17.30
N GLN A 335 -27.66 -8.29 -16.49
CA GLN A 335 -27.81 -8.22 -15.04
C GLN A 335 -26.73 -7.31 -14.45
N PRO A 336 -27.06 -6.44 -13.49
CA PRO A 336 -26.04 -5.75 -12.73
C PRO A 336 -25.19 -6.79 -12.01
N TYR A 337 -23.89 -6.77 -12.28
CA TYR A 337 -22.90 -7.44 -11.43
C TYR A 337 -23.15 -6.97 -10.00
N ASN A 338 -23.55 -7.92 -9.15
CA ASN A 338 -23.94 -7.68 -7.78
C ASN A 338 -22.81 -6.96 -7.03
N TYR A 339 -23.10 -5.73 -6.64
CA TYR A 339 -22.44 -5.02 -5.55
C TYR A 339 -22.66 -5.83 -4.27
N GLN A 340 -21.69 -6.66 -3.87
CA GLN A 340 -21.63 -7.15 -2.49
C GLN A 340 -20.92 -6.09 -1.65
N ASP A 341 -21.73 -5.21 -1.08
CA ASP A 341 -21.36 -4.44 0.11
C ASP A 341 -21.07 -5.42 1.25
N LEU A 342 -19.80 -5.68 1.54
CA LEU A 342 -19.38 -6.51 2.66
C LEU A 342 -19.30 -5.72 3.99
N SER A 343 -19.92 -4.53 4.08
CA SER A 343 -19.92 -3.77 5.34
C SER A 343 -20.95 -4.22 6.38
N GLN A 344 -21.75 -5.26 6.14
CA GLN A 344 -22.62 -5.84 7.18
C GLN A 344 -22.80 -7.36 7.06
N THR A 345 -21.98 -8.14 7.76
CA THR A 345 -22.43 -9.35 8.47
C THR A 345 -21.49 -9.62 9.65
N GLN A 346 -22.12 -10.05 10.75
CA GLN A 346 -21.67 -10.10 12.16
C GLN A 346 -20.36 -10.82 12.46
#